data_AF-A0A2V6CAC1-F1
#
_entry.id   AF-A0A2V6CAC1-F1
#
_cell.length_a   1.000
_cell.length_b   1.000
_cell.length_c   1.000
_cell.angle_alpha   90.00
_cell.angle_beta   90.00
_cell.angle_gamma   90.00
#
_symmetry.space_group_name_H-M   'P 1'
#
loop_
_entity.id
_entity.type
_entity.pdbx_description
1 polymer ?
#
loop_
_entity_poly.entity_id
_entity_poly.type
_entity_poly.pdbx_seq_one_letter_code
_entity_poly.pdbx_strand_id
1 'polypeptide(L)'
;YYEDNKLRAYLASWEAHNGPHPIGLDFPKRLGPFLWAAHHAEPNLKPGADTSLSGELSLPSGLVKRTLVPQDRDLGWQVHDTFQPHGGRGGYEFCVRWQFAPGASLEKLADRRFRLSRNGVSMEIQASFDWVEVRAVTEKDSRVLLSAATSESEARWVGTVSSVFRKMEWGPLLKLVGGSSDKSCVFSTTFLACGDS
;
A
#
# COMPACT_ATOMS: atom_id res chain seq x y z
N TYR A 1 0.63 12.63 17.64
CA TYR A 1 1.95 12.38 17.03
C TYR A 1 2.96 13.52 17.18
N TYR A 2 2.56 14.78 17.45
CA TYR A 2 3.52 15.91 17.54
C TYR A 2 4.65 15.69 18.55
N GLU A 3 4.36 15.13 19.73
CA GLU A 3 5.35 14.83 20.78
C GLU A 3 5.89 13.39 20.72
N ASP A 4 5.30 12.53 19.86
CA ASP A 4 5.73 11.15 19.69
C ASP A 4 6.53 11.00 18.39
N ASN A 5 7.85 11.07 18.52
CA ASN A 5 8.77 10.95 17.39
C ASN A 5 8.64 9.62 16.65
N LYS A 6 8.31 8.51 17.34
CA LYS A 6 8.18 7.20 16.71
C LYS A 6 6.91 7.11 15.88
N LEU A 7 5.79 7.60 16.42
CA LEU A 7 4.54 7.69 15.68
C LEU A 7 4.67 8.65 14.48
N ARG A 8 5.34 9.79 14.66
CA ARG A 8 5.59 10.75 13.59
C ARG A 8 6.44 10.17 12.46
N ALA A 9 7.46 9.37 12.79
CA ALA A 9 8.27 8.66 11.80
C ALA A 9 7.44 7.61 11.05
N TYR A 10 6.63 6.82 11.77
CA TYR A 10 5.73 5.82 11.17
C TYR A 10 4.72 6.45 10.20
N LEU A 11 4.04 7.54 10.59
CA LEU A 11 3.07 8.20 9.71
C LEU A 11 3.67 8.81 8.44
N ALA A 12 5.00 8.94 8.36
CA ALA A 12 5.72 9.44 7.20
C ALA A 12 6.44 8.33 6.41
N SER A 13 6.32 7.07 6.85
CA SER A 13 7.01 5.92 6.27
C SER A 13 6.14 5.25 5.19
N TRP A 14 6.77 4.42 4.37
CA TRP A 14 6.08 3.65 3.32
C TRP A 14 4.95 2.79 3.89
N GLU A 15 5.13 2.25 5.10
CA GLU A 15 4.20 1.34 5.74
C GLU A 15 2.87 1.96 6.17
N ALA A 16 2.77 3.29 6.21
CA ALA A 16 1.53 4.01 6.51
C ALA A 16 0.72 4.37 5.24
N HIS A 17 1.22 4.07 4.04
CA HIS A 17 0.68 4.60 2.80
C HIS A 17 0.31 3.54 1.77
N ASN A 18 -0.59 3.94 0.85
CA ASN A 18 -1.11 3.08 -0.20
C ASN A 18 -0.16 3.03 -1.39
N GLY A 19 1.01 2.43 -1.22
CA GLY A 19 2.06 2.44 -2.23
C GLY A 19 2.89 1.16 -2.29
N PRO A 20 3.55 0.93 -3.43
CA PRO A 20 4.55 -0.13 -3.58
C PRO A 20 5.78 0.14 -2.72
N HIS A 21 6.19 -0.84 -1.94
CA HIS A 21 7.29 -0.76 -0.98
C HIS A 21 8.17 -2.02 -1.10
N PRO A 22 9.39 -1.89 -1.63
CA PRO A 22 10.39 -2.95 -1.49
C PRO A 22 10.95 -2.91 -0.05
N ILE A 23 10.66 -3.95 0.72
CA ILE A 23 10.95 -4.02 2.16
C ILE A 23 12.46 -4.06 2.40
N GLY A 24 12.90 -3.39 3.47
CA GLY A 24 14.32 -3.28 3.84
C GLY A 24 14.97 -2.00 3.31
N LEU A 25 14.19 -1.14 2.63
CA LEU A 25 14.63 0.16 2.17
C LEU A 25 14.11 1.27 3.07
N ASP A 26 15.03 2.02 3.67
CA ASP A 26 14.74 3.28 4.36
C ASP A 26 15.07 4.47 3.44
N PHE A 27 14.54 4.42 2.21
CA PHE A 27 14.69 5.48 1.20
C PHE A 27 13.40 5.62 0.36
N PRO A 28 12.97 6.86 0.03
CA PRO A 28 13.47 8.11 0.56
C PRO A 28 13.17 8.21 2.07
N LYS A 29 13.94 9.01 2.81
CA LYS A 29 13.84 9.05 4.27
C LYS A 29 13.26 10.37 4.75
N ARG A 30 12.04 10.33 5.27
CA ARG A 30 11.39 11.47 5.94
C ARG A 30 11.66 11.44 7.44
N LEU A 31 11.99 12.60 8.01
CA LEU A 31 12.10 12.81 9.46
C LEU A 31 10.85 13.57 9.96
N GLY A 32 9.67 13.10 9.53
CA GLY A 32 8.37 13.72 9.79
C GLY A 32 7.77 14.42 8.56
N PRO A 33 6.75 15.27 8.74
CA PRO A 33 5.93 15.76 7.63
C PRO A 33 6.65 16.72 6.67
N PHE A 34 7.64 17.48 7.15
CA PHE A 34 8.29 18.56 6.37
C PHE A 34 9.78 18.35 6.10
N LEU A 35 10.43 17.42 6.81
CA LEU A 35 11.88 17.25 6.76
C LEU A 35 12.24 15.94 6.07
N TRP A 36 13.15 16.01 5.11
CA TRP A 36 13.75 14.87 4.46
C TRP A 36 15.21 14.72 4.90
N ALA A 37 15.59 13.54 5.38
CA ALA A 37 16.99 13.16 5.54
C ALA A 37 17.61 12.74 4.20
N ALA A 38 16.80 12.15 3.31
CA ALA A 38 17.18 11.77 1.96
C ALA A 38 15.95 11.85 1.05
N HIS A 39 16.06 12.58 -0.06
CA HIS A 39 14.99 12.75 -1.04
C HIS A 39 15.24 11.86 -2.26
N HIS A 40 14.16 11.40 -2.88
CA HIS A 40 14.20 10.81 -4.22
C HIS A 40 14.21 11.92 -5.29
N ALA A 41 14.60 11.57 -6.51
CA ALA A 41 14.34 12.41 -7.68
C ALA A 41 12.83 12.58 -7.90
N GLU A 42 12.41 13.59 -8.66
CA GLU A 42 11.00 13.77 -8.98
C GLU A 42 10.43 12.52 -9.67
N PRO A 43 9.27 11.98 -9.22
CA PRO A 43 8.64 10.85 -9.87
C PRO A 43 8.27 11.18 -11.31
N ASN A 44 8.52 10.25 -12.23
CA ASN A 44 8.15 10.42 -13.63
C ASN A 44 6.71 9.96 -13.85
N LEU A 45 5.81 10.90 -14.13
CA LEU A 45 4.40 10.63 -14.42
C LEU A 45 4.17 10.64 -15.93
N LYS A 46 3.59 9.56 -16.45
CA LYS A 46 3.32 9.36 -17.88
C LYS A 46 1.84 9.00 -18.08
N PRO A 47 1.04 9.85 -18.73
CA PRO A 47 -0.30 9.44 -19.17
C PRO A 47 -0.17 8.34 -20.21
N GLY A 48 -1.04 7.33 -20.14
CA GLY A 48 -1.17 6.26 -21.12
C GLY A 48 -2.46 6.37 -21.92
N ALA A 49 -2.76 5.32 -22.70
CA ALA A 49 -4.03 5.21 -23.42
C ALA A 49 -5.22 5.11 -22.46
N ASP A 50 -6.41 5.49 -22.95
CA ASP A 50 -7.69 5.29 -22.26
C ASP A 50 -7.71 5.77 -20.79
N THR A 51 -7.15 6.95 -20.53
CA THR A 51 -7.06 7.56 -19.17
C THR A 51 -6.20 6.80 -18.15
N SER A 52 -5.42 5.82 -18.60
CA SER A 52 -4.40 5.19 -17.74
C SER A 52 -3.31 6.19 -17.34
N LEU A 53 -2.72 5.97 -16.16
CA LEU A 53 -1.64 6.80 -15.61
C LEU A 53 -0.54 5.91 -15.04
N SER A 54 0.69 6.11 -15.49
CA SER A 54 1.87 5.45 -14.92
C SER A 54 2.72 6.44 -14.13
N GLY A 55 3.20 6.01 -12.97
CA GLY A 55 4.20 6.71 -12.17
C GLY A 55 5.41 5.83 -11.91
N GLU A 56 6.60 6.38 -12.10
CA GLU A 56 7.88 5.69 -11.92
C GLU A 56 8.74 6.45 -10.90
N LEU A 57 9.36 5.72 -9.98
CA LEU A 57 10.25 6.25 -8.96
C LEU A 57 11.56 5.46 -8.91
N SER A 58 12.66 6.14 -9.23
CA SER A 58 13.99 5.58 -9.13
C SER A 58 14.47 5.57 -7.67
N LEU A 59 14.79 4.39 -7.16
CA LEU A 59 15.40 4.17 -5.85
C LEU A 59 16.84 3.66 -6.03
N PRO A 60 17.72 3.81 -5.03
CA PRO A 60 19.05 3.21 -5.06
C PRO A 60 19.06 1.69 -5.29
N SER A 61 17.97 1.02 -4.90
CA SER A 61 17.80 -0.43 -5.01
C SER A 61 17.15 -0.90 -6.31
N GLY A 62 16.45 -0.03 -7.03
CA GLY A 62 15.68 -0.43 -8.20
C GLY A 62 14.72 0.65 -8.68
N LEU A 63 13.92 0.31 -9.69
CA LEU A 63 12.83 1.13 -10.19
C LEU A 63 11.51 0.61 -9.60
N VAL A 64 10.77 1.48 -8.95
CA VAL A 64 9.38 1.21 -8.56
C VAL A 64 8.45 1.84 -9.58
N LYS A 65 7.41 1.11 -9.99
CA LYS A 65 6.42 1.58 -10.95
C LYS A 65 5.02 1.22 -10.47
N ARG A 66 4.09 2.16 -10.65
CA ARG A 66 2.66 1.93 -10.53
C ARG A 66 1.96 2.39 -11.80
N THR A 67 1.06 1.56 -12.33
CA THR A 67 0.14 1.93 -13.41
C THR A 67 -1.29 1.78 -12.92
N LEU A 68 -2.09 2.84 -13.07
CA LEU A 68 -3.53 2.84 -12.87
C LEU A 68 -4.18 2.65 -14.23
N VAL A 69 -4.98 1.60 -14.36
CA VAL A 69 -5.76 1.27 -15.56
C VAL A 69 -7.23 1.35 -15.20
N PRO A 70 -8.00 2.28 -15.74
CA PRO A 70 -9.44 2.30 -15.49
C PRO A 70 -10.06 1.00 -15.99
N GLN A 71 -11.06 0.51 -15.27
CA GLN A 71 -11.97 -0.49 -15.81
C GLN A 71 -13.07 0.23 -16.59
N ASP A 72 -14.09 -0.49 -17.09
CA ASP A 72 -15.23 0.13 -17.78
C ASP A 72 -15.67 1.41 -17.05
N ARG A 73 -15.99 2.45 -17.84
CA ARG A 73 -16.16 3.82 -17.33
C ARG A 73 -17.10 3.82 -16.11
N ASP A 74 -16.58 4.31 -14.99
CA ASP A 74 -17.23 4.43 -13.68
C ASP A 74 -17.31 3.15 -12.81
N LEU A 75 -16.76 2.01 -13.27
CA LEU A 75 -16.79 0.76 -12.50
C LEU A 75 -15.57 0.56 -11.59
N GLY A 76 -14.45 1.24 -11.83
CA GLY A 76 -13.29 1.18 -10.94
C GLY A 76 -11.93 1.20 -11.63
N TRP A 77 -10.93 0.62 -10.97
CA TRP A 77 -9.53 0.69 -11.38
C TRP A 77 -8.79 -0.61 -11.13
N GLN A 78 -7.95 -1.00 -12.08
CA GLN A 78 -6.90 -1.98 -11.86
C GLN A 78 -5.58 -1.25 -11.62
N VAL A 79 -4.88 -1.66 -10.56
CA VAL A 79 -3.57 -1.12 -10.17
C VAL A 79 -2.53 -2.19 -10.44
N HIS A 80 -1.54 -1.86 -11.27
CA HIS A 80 -0.36 -2.68 -11.50
C HIS A 80 0.82 -2.08 -10.77
N ASP A 81 1.43 -2.87 -9.90
CA ASP A 81 2.61 -2.50 -9.14
C ASP A 81 3.80 -3.36 -9.58
N THR A 82 4.96 -2.74 -9.74
CA THR A 82 6.20 -3.43 -10.15
C THR A 82 7.38 -2.87 -9.38
N PHE A 83 8.29 -3.78 -9.02
CA PHE A 83 9.63 -3.42 -8.59
C PHE A 83 10.66 -4.15 -9.45
N GLN A 84 11.55 -3.38 -10.07
CA GLN A 84 12.66 -3.90 -10.86
C GLN A 84 13.96 -3.60 -10.10
N PRO A 85 14.56 -4.60 -9.41
CA PRO A 85 15.81 -4.38 -8.69
C PRO A 85 16.96 -4.07 -9.67
N HIS A 86 17.90 -3.22 -9.26
CA HIS A 86 19.17 -3.06 -9.97
C HIS A 86 19.96 -4.38 -9.87
N GLY A 87 20.58 -4.80 -10.98
CA GLY A 87 21.29 -6.08 -11.08
C GLY A 87 22.27 -6.31 -9.91
N GLY A 88 22.18 -7.48 -9.27
CA GLY A 88 23.02 -7.86 -8.11
C GLY A 88 22.51 -7.39 -6.75
N ARG A 89 21.43 -6.59 -6.69
CA ARG A 89 20.73 -6.21 -5.45
C ARG A 89 19.33 -6.82 -5.42
N GLY A 90 19.30 -8.14 -5.52
CA GLY A 90 18.10 -8.97 -5.47
C GLY A 90 17.54 -9.21 -4.07
N GLY A 91 16.47 -9.99 -3.98
CA GLY A 91 15.99 -10.55 -2.72
C GLY A 91 15.10 -9.65 -1.83
N TYR A 92 14.79 -8.42 -2.24
CA TYR A 92 13.82 -7.59 -1.51
C TYR A 92 12.42 -8.20 -1.58
N GLU A 93 11.77 -8.40 -0.44
CA GLU A 93 10.35 -8.69 -0.39
C GLU A 93 9.59 -7.45 -0.88
N PHE A 94 8.66 -7.63 -1.83
CA PHE A 94 7.86 -6.53 -2.35
C PHE A 94 6.52 -6.49 -1.63
N CYS A 95 6.10 -5.33 -1.16
CA CYS A 95 4.84 -5.20 -0.44
C CYS A 95 4.03 -4.00 -0.95
N VAL A 96 2.71 -4.17 -1.02
CA VAL A 96 1.76 -3.07 -1.15
C VAL A 96 0.81 -3.11 0.02
N ARG A 97 0.58 -1.95 0.64
CA ARG A 97 -0.49 -1.78 1.61
C ARG A 97 -1.64 -1.00 0.99
N TRP A 98 -2.84 -1.32 1.44
CA TRP A 98 -4.04 -0.54 1.21
C TRP A 98 -4.69 -0.26 2.56
N GLN A 99 -4.38 0.90 3.11
CA GLN A 99 -4.99 1.48 4.30
C GLN A 99 -6.35 2.07 3.93
N PHE A 100 -7.37 1.68 4.68
CA PHE A 100 -8.71 2.21 4.53
C PHE A 100 -9.07 3.20 5.64
N ALA A 101 -10.08 4.02 5.36
CA ALA A 101 -10.52 5.06 6.27
C ALA A 101 -11.09 4.49 7.58
N PRO A 102 -10.97 5.22 8.70
CA PRO A 102 -11.67 4.88 9.94
C PRO A 102 -13.17 4.70 9.73
N GLY A 103 -13.73 3.69 10.39
CA GLY A 103 -15.14 3.29 10.26
C GLY A 103 -15.46 2.49 8.98
N ALA A 104 -14.46 2.17 8.15
CA ALA A 104 -14.65 1.17 7.09
C ALA A 104 -14.68 -0.25 7.69
N SER A 105 -15.47 -1.12 7.06
CA SER A 105 -15.46 -2.56 7.29
C SER A 105 -14.81 -3.25 6.09
N LEU A 106 -13.95 -4.23 6.34
CA LEU A 106 -13.30 -5.04 5.33
C LEU A 106 -13.67 -6.50 5.54
N GLU A 107 -14.49 -7.03 4.64
CA GLU A 107 -14.99 -8.40 4.68
C GLU A 107 -14.25 -9.27 3.65
N LYS A 108 -13.87 -10.49 4.01
CA LYS A 108 -13.32 -11.46 3.05
C LYS A 108 -14.48 -12.22 2.39
N LEU A 109 -14.67 -12.01 1.09
CA LEU A 109 -15.72 -12.68 0.30
C LEU A 109 -15.27 -14.06 -0.19
N ALA A 110 -14.01 -14.16 -0.63
CA ALA A 110 -13.39 -15.39 -1.09
C ALA A 110 -11.88 -15.31 -0.92
N ASP A 111 -11.14 -16.31 -1.39
CA ASP A 111 -9.68 -16.17 -1.46
C ASP A 111 -9.32 -14.97 -2.36
N ARG A 112 -8.47 -14.08 -1.84
CA ARG A 112 -8.01 -12.85 -2.50
C ARG A 112 -9.11 -11.89 -2.98
N ARG A 113 -10.35 -12.06 -2.52
CA ARG A 113 -11.48 -11.16 -2.79
C ARG A 113 -12.08 -10.62 -1.51
N PHE A 114 -12.26 -9.31 -1.47
CA PHE A 114 -12.73 -8.59 -0.29
C PHE A 114 -13.79 -7.58 -0.67
N ARG A 115 -14.67 -7.26 0.28
CA ARG A 115 -15.58 -6.14 0.20
C ARG A 115 -15.17 -5.10 1.22
N LEU A 116 -14.97 -3.87 0.76
CA LEU A 116 -14.80 -2.72 1.62
C LEU A 116 -16.12 -1.95 1.65
N SER A 117 -16.62 -1.63 2.83
CA SER A 117 -17.86 -0.87 3.00
C SER A 117 -17.69 0.26 4.01
N ARG A 118 -18.26 1.43 3.72
CA ARG A 118 -18.31 2.57 4.64
C ARG A 118 -19.48 3.48 4.30
N ASN A 119 -20.32 3.77 5.29
CA ASN A 119 -21.44 4.72 5.15
C ASN A 119 -22.36 4.42 3.93
N GLY A 120 -22.73 3.15 3.73
CA GLY A 120 -23.60 2.73 2.62
C GLY A 120 -22.89 2.60 1.26
N VAL A 121 -21.64 3.06 1.12
CA VAL A 121 -20.84 2.87 -0.10
C VAL A 121 -20.02 1.59 0.03
N SER A 122 -19.91 0.83 -1.05
CA SER A 122 -19.07 -0.37 -1.09
C SER A 122 -18.26 -0.53 -2.36
N MET A 123 -17.13 -1.22 -2.23
CA MET A 123 -16.26 -1.63 -3.34
C MET A 123 -15.77 -3.06 -3.13
N GLU A 124 -15.59 -3.79 -4.21
CA GLU A 124 -14.89 -5.07 -4.21
C GLU A 124 -13.42 -4.87 -4.53
N ILE A 125 -12.58 -5.66 -3.87
CA ILE A 125 -11.13 -5.64 -4.02
C ILE A 125 -10.69 -7.05 -4.40
N GLN A 126 -9.95 -7.18 -5.48
CA GLN A 126 -9.39 -8.46 -5.92
C GLN A 126 -7.88 -8.34 -6.12
N ALA A 127 -7.11 -9.18 -5.42
CA ALA A 127 -5.67 -9.33 -5.63
C ALA A 127 -5.39 -10.45 -6.64
N SER A 128 -4.44 -10.25 -7.56
CA SER A 128 -4.01 -11.30 -8.50
C SER A 128 -3.29 -12.45 -7.80
N PHE A 129 -3.08 -13.55 -8.52
CA PHE A 129 -2.34 -14.73 -8.01
C PHE A 129 -0.83 -14.49 -7.89
N ASP A 130 -0.31 -13.44 -8.52
CA ASP A 130 1.12 -13.08 -8.47
C ASP A 130 1.56 -12.66 -7.06
N TRP A 131 0.63 -12.14 -6.26
CA TRP A 131 0.88 -11.91 -4.83
C TRP A 131 1.09 -13.26 -4.14
N VAL A 132 2.24 -13.46 -3.50
CA VAL A 132 2.50 -14.68 -2.72
C VAL A 132 1.56 -14.74 -1.52
N GLU A 133 1.29 -13.59 -0.90
CA GLU A 133 0.43 -13.49 0.26
C GLU A 133 -0.49 -12.27 0.24
N VAL A 134 -1.70 -12.45 0.78
CA VAL A 134 -2.71 -11.41 0.92
C VAL A 134 -3.30 -11.48 2.32
N ARG A 135 -2.95 -10.51 3.17
CA ARG A 135 -3.38 -10.46 4.57
C ARG A 135 -4.39 -9.33 4.77
N ALA A 136 -5.59 -9.67 5.23
CA ALA A 136 -6.58 -8.70 5.70
C ALA A 136 -6.44 -8.48 7.19
N VAL A 137 -6.37 -7.21 7.57
CA VAL A 137 -6.32 -6.78 8.95
C VAL A 137 -7.59 -5.98 9.22
N THR A 138 -8.51 -6.61 9.93
CA THR A 138 -9.86 -6.08 10.19
C THR A 138 -10.03 -5.56 11.62
N GLU A 139 -9.06 -5.86 12.50
CA GLU A 139 -9.08 -5.45 13.91
C GLU A 139 -7.69 -4.96 14.35
N LYS A 140 -7.66 -3.94 15.21
CA LYS A 140 -6.45 -3.24 15.67
C LYS A 140 -5.45 -4.15 16.38
N ASP A 141 -5.93 -5.09 17.19
CA ASP A 141 -5.08 -5.97 18.02
C ASP A 141 -5.06 -7.42 17.49
N SER A 142 -5.27 -7.59 16.19
CA SER A 142 -5.29 -8.92 15.57
C SER A 142 -3.93 -9.62 15.68
N ARG A 143 -3.94 -10.92 15.99
CA ARG A 143 -2.72 -11.75 15.97
C ARG A 143 -2.09 -11.82 14.59
N VAL A 144 -2.91 -11.73 13.53
CA VAL A 144 -2.47 -11.63 12.12
C VAL A 144 -1.57 -10.43 11.92
N LEU A 145 -1.84 -9.37 12.68
CA LEU A 145 -1.15 -8.11 12.59
C LEU A 145 0.27 -8.20 13.17
N LEU A 146 0.38 -8.79 14.36
CA LEU A 146 1.65 -9.02 15.03
C LEU A 146 2.55 -9.99 14.26
N SER A 147 1.97 -11.02 13.62
CA SER A 147 2.74 -11.97 12.79
C SER A 147 3.09 -11.45 11.40
N ALA A 148 2.49 -10.34 10.97
CA ALA A 148 2.75 -9.71 9.67
C ALA A 148 3.71 -8.54 9.74
N ALA A 149 3.94 -7.97 10.92
CA ALA A 149 4.80 -6.82 11.08
C ALA A 149 6.24 -7.16 10.72
N THR A 150 6.85 -6.36 9.84
CA THR A 150 8.28 -6.47 9.51
C THR A 150 9.15 -5.62 10.42
N SER A 151 8.55 -4.87 11.35
CA SER A 151 9.23 -4.05 12.34
C SER A 151 8.38 -3.84 13.60
N GLU A 152 9.01 -3.50 14.72
CA GLU A 152 8.31 -3.13 15.96
C GLU A 152 7.42 -1.89 15.78
N SER A 153 7.83 -0.93 14.94
CA SER A 153 7.04 0.27 14.65
C SER A 153 5.78 -0.07 13.86
N GLU A 154 5.88 -0.97 12.87
CA GLU A 154 4.69 -1.48 12.19
C GLU A 154 3.78 -2.20 13.19
N ALA A 155 4.29 -3.15 13.97
CA ALA A 155 3.49 -3.91 14.94
C ALA A 155 2.68 -3.00 15.89
N ARG A 156 3.24 -1.85 16.25
CA ARG A 156 2.62 -0.90 17.18
C ARG A 156 1.63 0.08 16.52
N TRP A 157 1.90 0.54 15.30
CA TRP A 157 1.21 1.70 14.71
C TRP A 157 0.46 1.42 13.42
N VAL A 158 0.58 0.22 12.87
CA VAL A 158 -0.24 -0.26 11.78
C VAL A 158 -1.75 0.04 11.89
N GLY A 159 -2.37 0.41 10.76
CA GLY A 159 -3.77 0.80 10.72
C GLY A 159 -4.04 2.21 11.21
N THR A 160 -3.03 2.91 11.73
CA THR A 160 -3.21 4.24 12.32
C THR A 160 -3.41 5.30 11.24
N VAL A 161 -4.49 6.07 11.38
CA VAL A 161 -4.86 7.18 10.50
C VAL A 161 -5.01 8.45 11.33
N SER A 162 -4.61 9.60 10.78
CA SER A 162 -4.84 10.91 11.41
C SER A 162 -5.45 11.86 10.40
N SER A 163 -6.74 12.11 10.54
CA SER A 163 -7.52 13.02 9.66
C SER A 163 -7.39 14.48 10.07
N VAL A 164 -7.14 14.73 11.36
CA VAL A 164 -6.95 16.07 11.94
C VAL A 164 -5.81 16.04 12.94
N PHE A 165 -5.19 17.20 13.16
CA PHE A 165 -4.05 17.34 14.06
C PHE A 165 -4.36 16.75 15.44
N ARG A 166 -3.45 15.91 15.95
CA ARG A 166 -3.51 15.23 17.26
C ARG A 166 -4.64 14.21 17.44
N LYS A 167 -5.51 13.97 16.45
CA LYS A 167 -6.48 12.86 16.52
C LYS A 167 -5.91 11.64 15.80
N MET A 168 -5.83 10.53 16.53
CA MET A 168 -5.43 9.24 15.99
C MET A 168 -6.65 8.32 15.97
N GLU A 169 -6.88 7.72 14.82
CA GLU A 169 -7.94 6.74 14.60
C GLU A 169 -7.31 5.48 14.00
N TRP A 170 -8.10 4.42 13.93
CA TRP A 170 -7.68 3.17 13.31
C TRP A 170 -8.64 2.84 12.16
N GLY A 171 -8.08 2.33 11.06
CA GLY A 171 -8.85 1.76 9.95
C GLY A 171 -8.29 0.42 9.52
N PRO A 172 -9.11 -0.44 8.90
CA PRO A 172 -8.66 -1.73 8.40
C PRO A 172 -7.70 -1.55 7.22
N LEU A 173 -6.96 -2.61 6.90
CA LEU A 173 -6.07 -2.61 5.76
C LEU A 173 -5.94 -3.97 5.09
N LEU A 174 -5.44 -3.95 3.85
CA LEU A 174 -4.88 -5.10 3.17
C LEU A 174 -3.37 -4.95 3.07
N LYS A 175 -2.62 -5.99 3.41
CA LYS A 175 -1.18 -6.12 3.14
C LYS A 175 -0.97 -7.20 2.10
N LEU A 176 -0.42 -6.81 0.96
CA LEU A 176 -0.11 -7.68 -0.16
C LEU A 176 1.40 -7.87 -0.21
N VAL A 177 1.85 -9.12 -0.32
CA VAL A 177 3.28 -9.47 -0.34
C VAL A 177 3.58 -10.26 -1.60
N GLY A 178 4.50 -9.75 -2.40
CA GLY A 178 5.07 -10.39 -3.57
C GLY A 178 6.30 -11.21 -3.18
N GLY A 179 6.59 -12.25 -3.96
CA GLY A 179 7.77 -13.08 -3.73
C GLY A 179 9.07 -12.31 -3.96
N SER A 180 10.11 -12.65 -3.20
CA SER A 180 11.47 -12.18 -3.46
C SER A 180 11.95 -12.74 -4.80
N SER A 181 12.14 -11.87 -5.78
CA SER A 181 12.58 -12.26 -7.13
C SER A 181 13.51 -11.20 -7.70
N ASP A 182 14.54 -11.65 -8.40
CA ASP A 182 15.46 -10.79 -9.15
C ASP A 182 14.87 -10.38 -10.51
N LYS A 183 13.73 -10.97 -10.88
CA LYS A 183 12.98 -10.65 -12.09
C LYS A 183 11.86 -9.67 -11.78
N SER A 184 11.64 -8.74 -12.70
CA SER A 184 10.45 -7.88 -12.71
C SER A 184 9.19 -8.73 -12.72
N CYS A 185 8.30 -8.49 -11.76
CA CYS A 185 6.96 -9.08 -11.67
C CYS A 185 5.93 -7.95 -11.62
N VAL A 186 4.80 -8.15 -12.28
CA VAL A 186 3.68 -7.21 -12.27
C VAL A 186 2.63 -7.76 -11.34
N PHE A 187 2.39 -7.08 -10.23
CA PHE A 187 1.39 -7.46 -9.25
C PHE A 187 0.13 -6.62 -9.44
N SER A 188 -1.03 -7.27 -9.54
CA SER A 188 -2.27 -6.56 -9.86
C SER A 188 -3.25 -6.55 -8.69
N THR A 189 -3.88 -5.41 -8.45
CA THR A 189 -4.99 -5.25 -7.50
C THR A 189 -6.11 -4.49 -8.18
N THR A 190 -7.30 -5.09 -8.26
CA THR A 190 -8.48 -4.46 -8.86
C THR A 190 -9.41 -3.95 -7.77
N PHE A 191 -9.93 -2.74 -7.95
CA PHE A 191 -10.95 -2.10 -7.13
C PHE A 191 -12.16 -1.85 -8.02
N LEU A 192 -13.31 -2.44 -7.69
CA LEU A 192 -14.56 -2.28 -8.42
C LEU A 192 -15.61 -1.65 -7.51
N ALA A 193 -16.31 -0.63 -7.99
CA ALA A 193 -17.49 -0.12 -7.33
C ALA A 193 -18.56 -1.23 -7.29
N CYS A 194 -19.18 -1.43 -6.14
CA CYS A 194 -20.41 -2.20 -6.08
C CYS A 194 -21.55 -1.26 -6.48
N GLY A 195 -22.33 -1.62 -7.50
CA GLY A 195 -23.61 -0.96 -7.74
C GLY A 195 -24.58 -1.30 -6.59
N ASP A 196 -25.43 -0.35 -6.22
CA ASP A 196 -26.60 -0.67 -5.38
C ASP A 196 -27.47 -1.66 -6.17
N SER A 197 -27.70 -2.84 -5.59
CA SER A 197 -28.63 -3.84 -6.14
C SER A 197 -30.06 -3.48 -5.75
#